data_AF-A0A4Y9ZIP2-F1
#
_entry.id   AF-A0A4Y9ZIP2-F1
#
_cell.length_a   1.000
_cell.length_b   1.000
_cell.length_c   1.000
_cell.angle_alpha   90.00
_cell.angle_beta   90.00
_cell.angle_gamma   90.00
#
_symmetry.space_group_name_H-M   'P 1'
#
loop_
_entity.id
_entity.type
_entity.pdbx_description
1 polymer ?
#
loop_
_entity_poly.entity_id
_entity_poly.type
_entity_poly.pdbx_seq_one_letter_code
_entity_poly.pdbx_strand_id
1 'polypeptide(L)'
;MINLLPGFSYFYLEPHVLSLFPRLAHLQITMMSEIYNLFRREYTEDVDELTTFWENIMVKNVLPAVNASSTLTSLVLHNKSSACIFPAVAFDALTFSHLTLLSLGRIVFYKTTGTEEFIIRHKSTLTELELYQCMVGTVEEGVSPRF
;
A
#
# COMPACT_ATOMS: atom_id res chain seq x y z
N MET A 1 9.66 -6.81 -10.22
CA MET A 1 9.08 -5.45 -10.18
C MET A 1 7.86 -5.43 -11.09
N ILE A 2 6.65 -5.37 -10.52
CA ILE A 2 5.41 -5.26 -11.30
C ILE A 2 4.97 -3.79 -11.20
N ASN A 3 5.10 -3.05 -12.31
CA ASN A 3 4.57 -1.68 -12.40
C ASN A 3 3.13 -1.77 -12.91
N LEU A 4 2.16 -1.21 -12.21
CA LEU A 4 0.75 -1.43 -12.51
C LEU A 4 -0.05 -0.16 -12.72
N LEU A 5 -1.02 -0.29 -13.62
CA LEU A 5 -2.07 0.69 -13.87
C LEU A 5 -3.30 0.31 -13.02
N PRO A 6 -3.98 1.28 -12.40
CA PRO A 6 -5.18 1.05 -11.58
C PRO A 6 -6.30 0.26 -12.29
N GLY A 7 -6.44 0.41 -13.62
CA GLY A 7 -7.47 -0.30 -14.40
C GLY A 7 -7.34 -1.83 -14.46
N PHE A 8 -6.20 -2.42 -14.08
CA PHE A 8 -5.99 -3.87 -14.02
C PHE A 8 -6.07 -4.43 -12.59
N SER A 9 -6.66 -3.67 -11.68
CA SER A 9 -6.65 -3.94 -10.24
C SER A 9 -7.33 -5.27 -9.87
N TYR A 10 -8.39 -5.68 -10.57
CA TYR A 10 -9.11 -6.94 -10.31
C TYR A 10 -8.30 -8.22 -10.54
N PHE A 11 -7.19 -8.16 -11.28
CA PHE A 11 -6.26 -9.29 -11.45
C PHE A 11 -5.80 -9.85 -10.09
N TYR A 12 -5.63 -8.98 -9.10
CA TYR A 12 -5.23 -9.36 -7.75
C TYR A 12 -6.27 -10.16 -6.98
N LEU A 13 -7.53 -10.12 -7.43
CA LEU A 13 -8.63 -10.86 -6.81
C LEU A 13 -8.80 -12.24 -7.41
N GLU A 14 -8.08 -12.57 -8.49
CA GLU A 14 -8.14 -13.88 -9.09
C GLU A 14 -7.60 -14.93 -8.10
N PRO A 15 -8.33 -16.03 -7.82
CA PRO A 15 -7.96 -16.96 -6.75
C PRO A 15 -6.55 -17.55 -6.88
N HIS A 16 -6.11 -17.78 -8.11
CA HIS A 16 -4.76 -18.30 -8.37
C HIS A 16 -3.68 -17.27 -8.07
N VAL A 17 -3.93 -15.98 -8.32
CA VAL A 17 -3.02 -14.88 -7.93
C VAL A 17 -3.00 -14.74 -6.42
N LEU A 18 -4.17 -14.72 -5.76
CA LEU A 18 -4.24 -14.63 -4.30
C LEU A 18 -3.48 -15.77 -3.60
N SER A 19 -3.53 -16.97 -4.17
CA SER A 19 -2.81 -18.13 -3.63
C SER A 19 -1.28 -18.02 -3.67
N LEU A 20 -0.72 -17.06 -4.42
CA LEU A 20 0.72 -16.81 -4.49
C LEU A 20 1.20 -16.02 -3.26
N PHE A 21 0.40 -15.08 -2.76
CA PHE A 21 0.81 -14.15 -1.71
C PHE A 21 1.31 -14.81 -0.42
N PRO A 22 0.68 -15.88 0.10
CA PRO A 22 1.14 -16.54 1.32
C PRO A 22 2.54 -17.18 1.21
N ARG A 23 3.12 -17.28 0.00
CA ARG A 23 4.42 -17.91 -0.23
C ARG A 23 5.52 -16.93 -0.61
N LEU A 24 5.20 -15.64 -0.69
CA LEU A 24 6.17 -14.63 -1.10
C LEU A 24 7.14 -14.33 0.04
N ALA A 25 8.43 -14.29 -0.29
CA ALA A 25 9.43 -13.67 0.56
C ALA A 25 9.54 -12.17 0.28
N HIS A 26 9.26 -11.76 -0.95
CA HIS A 26 9.37 -10.37 -1.40
C HIS A 26 8.08 -9.95 -2.09
N LEU A 27 7.44 -8.91 -1.57
CA LEU A 27 6.34 -8.23 -2.25
C LEU A 27 6.75 -6.80 -2.57
N GLN A 28 6.76 -6.48 -3.86
CA GLN A 28 6.98 -5.12 -4.35
C GLN A 28 5.83 -4.72 -5.26
N ILE A 29 5.10 -3.68 -4.85
CA ILE A 29 4.02 -3.08 -5.61
C ILE A 29 4.36 -1.61 -5.82
N THR A 30 4.40 -1.21 -7.08
CA THR A 30 4.59 0.17 -7.49
C THR A 30 3.46 0.58 -8.41
N MET A 31 2.59 1.46 -7.92
CA MET A 31 1.47 1.97 -8.68
C MET A 31 1.92 3.15 -9.55
N MET A 32 1.55 3.12 -10.83
CA MET A 32 1.78 4.20 -11.78
C MET A 32 0.44 4.85 -12.13
N SER A 33 0.12 6.00 -11.54
CA SER A 33 -1.09 6.75 -11.86
C SER A 33 -0.89 7.76 -12.99
N GLU A 34 0.33 8.28 -13.21
CA GLU A 34 0.55 9.34 -14.21
C GLU A 34 0.26 8.86 -15.65
N ILE A 35 0.47 7.57 -15.93
CA ILE A 35 0.10 6.96 -17.20
C ILE A 35 -1.42 6.93 -17.37
N TYR A 36 -2.19 6.76 -16.29
CA TYR A 36 -3.65 6.81 -16.33
C TYR A 36 -4.14 8.21 -16.73
N ASN A 37 -3.54 9.26 -16.16
CA ASN A 37 -3.86 10.66 -16.46
C ASN A 37 -3.48 11.07 -17.90
N LEU A 38 -2.46 10.44 -18.50
CA LEU A 38 -2.06 10.72 -19.89
C LEU A 38 -3.05 10.19 -20.93
N PHE A 39 -3.80 9.13 -20.60
CA PHE A 39 -4.79 8.52 -21.51
C PHE A 39 -6.21 9.07 -21.35
N ARG A 40 -6.50 9.85 -20.30
CA ARG A 40 -7.87 10.30 -19.98
C ARG A 40 -7.90 11.81 -19.75
N ARG A 41 -8.13 12.56 -20.84
CA ARG A 41 -8.53 13.97 -20.77
C ARG A 41 -10.00 14.01 -20.34
N GLU A 42 -10.31 14.76 -19.29
CA GLU A 42 -11.67 14.97 -18.74
C GLU A 42 -12.20 13.77 -17.95
N TYR A 43 -12.20 13.85 -16.61
CA TYR A 43 -13.30 13.50 -15.69
C TYR A 43 -12.77 13.43 -14.25
N THR A 44 -13.51 14.03 -13.31
CA THR A 44 -13.24 14.11 -11.87
C THR A 44 -13.47 12.78 -11.10
N GLU A 45 -13.41 11.64 -11.80
CA GLU A 45 -13.69 10.29 -11.26
C GLU A 45 -12.41 9.58 -10.73
N ASP A 46 -11.24 10.19 -10.90
CA ASP A 46 -9.91 9.60 -10.65
C ASP A 46 -9.61 9.22 -9.19
N VAL A 47 -10.30 9.84 -8.22
CA VAL A 47 -10.12 9.50 -6.80
C VAL A 47 -10.64 8.08 -6.52
N ASP A 48 -11.64 7.61 -7.27
CA ASP A 48 -12.34 6.35 -6.94
C ASP A 48 -11.50 5.12 -7.30
N GLU A 49 -10.77 5.12 -8.42
CA GLU A 49 -9.98 3.95 -8.83
C GLU A 49 -8.70 3.78 -8.01
N LEU A 50 -8.01 4.87 -7.68
CA LEU A 50 -6.83 4.84 -6.82
C LEU A 50 -7.22 4.43 -5.39
N THR A 51 -8.28 5.02 -4.86
CA THR A 51 -8.84 4.64 -3.57
C THR A 51 -9.29 3.18 -3.59
N THR A 52 -9.98 2.74 -4.63
CA THR A 52 -10.40 1.35 -4.80
C THR A 52 -9.22 0.39 -4.84
N PHE A 53 -8.14 0.69 -5.56
CA PHE A 53 -6.95 -0.18 -5.57
C PHE A 53 -6.36 -0.31 -4.17
N TRP A 54 -6.17 0.79 -3.45
CA TRP A 54 -5.55 0.74 -2.12
C TRP A 54 -6.48 0.15 -1.07
N GLU A 55 -7.71 0.61 -0.96
CA GLU A 55 -8.63 0.16 0.08
C GLU A 55 -9.23 -1.21 -0.23
N ASN A 56 -9.70 -1.44 -1.45
CA ASN A 56 -10.43 -2.66 -1.78
C ASN A 56 -9.51 -3.80 -2.17
N ILE A 57 -8.37 -3.54 -2.79
CA ILE A 57 -7.51 -4.62 -3.28
C ILE A 57 -6.32 -4.82 -2.36
N MET A 58 -5.56 -3.77 -2.08
CA MET A 58 -4.39 -3.89 -1.21
C MET A 58 -4.79 -4.22 0.23
N VAL A 59 -5.64 -3.41 0.86
CA VAL A 59 -5.97 -3.55 2.29
C VAL A 59 -6.88 -4.74 2.55
N LYS A 60 -7.94 -4.95 1.76
CA LYS A 60 -8.90 -6.04 2.04
C LYS A 60 -8.44 -7.43 1.56
N ASN A 61 -7.52 -7.51 0.58
CA ASN A 61 -7.19 -8.78 -0.05
C ASN A 61 -5.70 -9.11 -0.05
N VAL A 62 -4.86 -8.27 -0.64
CA VAL A 62 -3.43 -8.59 -0.83
C VAL A 62 -2.68 -8.60 0.51
N LEU A 63 -2.75 -7.53 1.31
CA LEU A 63 -2.00 -7.45 2.56
C LEU A 63 -2.40 -8.55 3.56
N PRO A 64 -3.69 -8.88 3.76
CA PRO A 64 -4.09 -10.01 4.60
C PRO A 64 -3.57 -11.36 4.09
N ALA A 65 -3.62 -11.59 2.76
CA ALA A 65 -3.13 -12.83 2.18
C ALA A 65 -1.61 -13.00 2.36
N VAL A 66 -0.87 -11.89 2.26
CA VAL A 66 0.58 -11.88 2.56
C VAL A 66 0.82 -12.04 4.06
N ASN A 67 0.01 -11.43 4.92
CA ASN A 67 0.14 -11.47 6.37
C ASN A 67 -0.08 -12.88 6.95
N ALA A 68 -0.90 -13.70 6.28
CA ALA A 68 -1.03 -15.11 6.61
C ALA A 68 0.28 -15.91 6.38
N SER A 69 1.27 -15.33 5.70
CA SER A 69 2.59 -15.91 5.48
C SER A 69 3.55 -15.62 6.63
N SER A 70 4.33 -16.62 7.01
CA SER A 70 5.54 -16.43 7.82
C SER A 70 6.80 -16.21 6.97
N THR A 71 6.72 -16.07 5.64
CA THR A 71 7.93 -16.02 4.80
C THR A 71 8.32 -14.63 4.34
N LEU A 72 7.45 -13.62 4.49
CA LEU A 72 7.73 -12.28 3.96
C LEU A 72 8.88 -11.60 4.72
N THR A 73 9.92 -11.24 3.98
CA THR A 73 11.10 -10.51 4.47
C THR A 73 11.19 -9.10 3.89
N SER A 74 10.55 -8.83 2.76
CA SER A 74 10.60 -7.53 2.09
C SER A 74 9.22 -7.07 1.63
N LEU A 75 8.83 -5.87 2.08
CA LEU A 75 7.61 -5.19 1.68
C LEU A 75 7.94 -3.81 1.09
N VAL A 76 7.62 -3.63 -0.18
CA VAL A 76 7.82 -2.37 -0.90
C VAL A 76 6.49 -1.91 -1.47
N LEU A 77 5.97 -0.78 -0.97
CA LEU A 77 4.70 -0.18 -1.39
C LEU A 77 4.94 1.26 -1.83
N HIS A 78 5.00 1.48 -3.13
CA HIS A 78 5.29 2.78 -3.72
C HIS A 78 4.18 3.27 -4.61
N ASN A 79 4.06 4.59 -4.66
CA ASN A 79 3.24 5.29 -5.63
C ASN A 79 4.10 6.26 -6.43
N LYS A 80 3.98 6.19 -7.75
CA LYS A 80 4.69 7.08 -8.68
C LYS A 80 3.84 8.29 -9.12
N SER A 81 2.62 8.45 -8.60
CA SER A 81 1.80 9.66 -8.77
C SER A 81 2.46 10.89 -8.17
N SER A 82 2.32 12.06 -8.80
CA SER A 82 2.63 13.34 -8.16
C SER A 82 1.87 13.59 -6.85
N ALA A 83 0.66 13.01 -6.71
CA ALA A 83 -0.14 13.06 -5.49
C ALA A 83 0.22 11.94 -4.50
N CYS A 84 0.24 12.23 -3.20
CA CYS A 84 0.30 11.18 -2.18
C CYS A 84 -1.03 10.41 -2.13
N ILE A 85 -0.97 9.13 -1.76
CA ILE A 85 -2.18 8.35 -1.50
C ILE A 85 -2.59 8.59 -0.05
N PHE A 86 -3.88 8.66 0.19
CA PHE A 86 -4.49 8.60 1.52
C PHE A 86 -5.09 7.21 1.75
N PRO A 87 -4.28 6.14 1.81
CA PRO A 87 -4.87 4.83 1.92
C PRO A 87 -5.35 4.64 3.36
N ALA A 88 -6.56 4.13 3.54
CA ALA A 88 -6.98 3.56 4.81
C ALA A 88 -6.25 2.22 5.08
N VAL A 89 -4.92 2.17 4.91
CA VAL A 89 -4.14 0.99 5.29
C VAL A 89 -4.01 1.00 6.80
N ALA A 90 -4.70 0.06 7.43
CA ALA A 90 -4.51 -0.24 8.84
C ALA A 90 -3.33 -1.24 8.96
N PHE A 91 -2.14 -0.72 9.27
CA PHE A 91 -0.93 -1.53 9.50
C PHE A 91 -0.95 -2.21 10.88
N ASP A 92 -1.81 -1.75 11.78
CA ASP A 92 -1.97 -2.28 13.13
C ASP A 92 -2.24 -3.79 13.15
N ALA A 93 -3.04 -4.30 12.20
CA ALA A 93 -3.43 -5.70 12.04
C ALA A 93 -2.36 -6.58 11.34
N LEU A 94 -1.31 -5.97 10.76
CA LEU A 94 -0.27 -6.70 10.04
C LEU A 94 0.90 -7.08 10.96
N THR A 95 1.33 -8.33 10.88
CA THR A 95 2.42 -8.92 11.66
C THR A 95 3.28 -9.80 10.76
N PHE A 96 4.35 -9.24 10.21
CA PHE A 96 5.29 -9.96 9.35
C PHE A 96 6.52 -10.36 10.17
N SER A 97 6.49 -11.55 10.77
CA SER A 97 7.47 -11.98 11.78
C SER A 97 8.94 -12.02 11.33
N HIS A 98 9.20 -11.97 10.02
CA HIS A 98 10.55 -12.00 9.45
C HIS A 98 10.86 -10.79 8.58
N LEU A 99 10.07 -9.71 8.67
CA LEU A 99 10.26 -8.51 7.85
C LEU A 99 11.59 -7.83 8.18
N THR A 100 12.50 -7.81 7.21
CA THR A 100 13.81 -7.16 7.30
C THR A 100 13.86 -5.85 6.51
N LEU A 101 13.05 -5.72 5.45
CA LEU A 101 13.00 -4.52 4.61
C LEU A 101 11.58 -3.99 4.50
N LEU A 102 11.39 -2.73 4.88
CA LEU A 102 10.18 -1.96 4.63
C LEU A 102 10.49 -0.71 3.80
N SER A 103 9.87 -0.58 2.63
CA SER A 103 10.04 0.58 1.76
C SER A 103 8.69 1.16 1.37
N LEU A 104 8.40 2.38 1.83
CA LEU A 104 7.14 3.08 1.61
C LEU A 104 7.40 4.37 0.83
N GLY A 105 6.60 4.61 -0.22
CA GLY A 105 6.82 5.72 -1.14
C GLY A 105 5.53 6.46 -1.49
N ARG A 106 5.48 7.77 -1.20
CA ARG A 106 4.33 8.67 -1.47
C ARG A 106 3.01 8.20 -0.85
N ILE A 107 3.08 7.83 0.43
CA ILE A 107 1.93 7.41 1.25
C ILE A 107 1.74 8.41 2.40
N VAL A 108 0.47 8.77 2.66
CA VAL A 108 0.07 9.54 3.84
C VAL A 108 -0.35 8.57 4.95
N PHE A 109 0.27 8.69 6.12
CA PHE A 109 -0.08 7.93 7.31
C PHE A 109 -0.84 8.80 8.30
N TYR A 110 -1.80 8.23 9.01
CA TYR A 110 -2.47 8.87 10.13
C TYR A 110 -2.17 8.08 11.40
N LYS A 111 -2.34 8.70 12.57
CA LYS A 111 -2.26 7.98 13.85
C LYS A 111 -3.19 6.75 13.86
N THR A 112 -4.36 6.86 13.25
CA THR A 112 -5.33 5.75 13.12
C THR A 112 -4.88 4.61 12.21
N THR A 113 -3.90 4.84 11.32
CA THR A 113 -3.35 3.78 10.44
C THR A 113 -2.39 2.84 11.15
N GLY A 114 -1.89 3.19 12.34
CA GLY A 114 -0.98 2.34 13.12
C GLY A 114 0.40 2.12 12.48
N THR A 115 0.80 2.96 11.52
CA THR A 115 2.05 2.78 10.77
C THR A 115 3.28 2.90 11.67
N GLU A 116 3.29 3.86 12.59
CA GLU A 116 4.40 4.05 13.54
C GLU A 116 4.56 2.84 14.46
N GLU A 117 3.45 2.36 15.02
CA GLU A 117 3.39 1.18 15.88
C GLU A 117 3.82 -0.08 15.12
N PHE A 118 3.43 -0.20 13.86
CA PHE A 118 3.86 -1.29 13.00
C PHE A 118 5.38 -1.30 12.79
N ILE A 119 6.00 -0.15 12.50
CA ILE A 119 7.47 -0.06 12.37
C ILE A 119 8.13 -0.43 13.71
N ILE A 120 7.66 0.11 14.82
CA ILE A 120 8.20 -0.17 16.16
C ILE A 120 8.10 -1.65 16.53
N ARG A 121 7.00 -2.32 16.15
CA ARG A 121 6.79 -3.76 16.40
C ARG A 121 7.86 -4.62 15.73
N HIS A 122 8.37 -4.19 14.58
CA HIS A 122 9.39 -4.92 13.81
C HIS A 122 10.82 -4.45 14.11
N LYS A 123 11.04 -3.68 15.20
CA LYS A 123 12.37 -3.16 15.58
C LYS A 123 13.48 -4.22 15.72
N SER A 124 13.12 -5.47 16.00
CA SER A 124 14.09 -6.56 16.16
C SER A 124 14.42 -7.29 14.84
N THR A 125 13.60 -7.09 13.80
CA THR A 125 13.75 -7.78 12.51
C THR A 125 14.10 -6.83 11.38
N LEU A 126 13.60 -5.59 11.40
CA LEU A 126 13.89 -4.58 10.38
C LEU A 126 15.38 -4.21 10.42
N THR A 127 16.04 -4.40 9.28
CA THR A 127 17.40 -3.96 9.01
C THR A 127 17.42 -2.78 8.04
N GLU A 128 16.37 -2.62 7.23
CA GLU A 128 16.23 -1.58 6.23
C GLU A 128 14.84 -0.94 6.30
N LEU A 129 14.82 0.39 6.46
CA LEU A 129 13.62 1.21 6.46
C LEU A 129 13.81 2.37 5.48
N GLU A 130 13.01 2.39 4.43
CA GLU A 130 13.01 3.44 3.42
C GLU A 130 11.66 4.17 3.43
N LEU A 131 11.68 5.46 3.71
CA LEU A 131 10.50 6.32 3.64
C LEU A 131 10.75 7.42 2.61
N TYR A 132 10.10 7.32 1.46
CA TYR A 132 10.29 8.24 0.35
C TYR A 132 9.05 9.11 0.14
N GLN A 133 9.18 10.42 0.37
CA GLN A 133 8.09 11.39 0.18
C GLN A 133 6.79 10.99 0.90
N CYS A 134 6.89 10.34 2.06
CA CYS A 134 5.77 10.03 2.93
C CYS A 134 5.36 11.26 3.74
N MET A 135 4.08 11.32 4.13
CA MET A 135 3.55 12.39 4.98
C MET A 135 2.86 11.78 6.20
N VAL A 136 2.92 12.49 7.33
CA VAL A 136 2.12 12.17 8.52
C VAL A 136 0.99 13.18 8.59
N GLY A 137 -0.24 12.71 8.39
CA GLY A 137 -1.46 13.49 8.53
C GLY A 137 -1.81 13.70 10.00
N THR A 138 -2.23 14.91 10.34
CA THR A 138 -2.56 15.33 11.72
C THR A 138 -4.06 15.28 12.04
N VAL A 139 -4.91 14.84 11.11
CA VAL A 139 -6.36 14.95 11.23
C VAL A 139 -6.93 13.68 11.87
N GLU A 140 -7.38 13.79 13.12
CA GLU A 140 -8.32 12.84 13.75
C GLU A 140 -9.62 12.80 12.92
N GLU A 141 -10.24 11.62 12.81
CA GLU A 141 -11.40 11.32 11.97
C GLU A 141 -12.40 12.50 11.80
N GLY A 142 -12.76 12.82 10.55
CA GLY A 142 -13.96 13.61 10.25
C GLY A 142 -13.80 14.85 9.37
N VAL A 143 -12.61 15.20 8.91
CA VAL A 143 -12.45 16.25 7.89
C VAL A 143 -11.85 15.64 6.63
N SER A 144 -12.71 15.35 5.65
CA SER A 144 -12.26 15.16 4.26
C SER A 144 -11.40 16.37 3.90
N PRO A 145 -10.12 16.19 3.52
CA PRO A 145 -9.39 17.28 2.90
C PRO A 145 -10.10 17.57 1.58
N ARG A 146 -10.80 18.70 1.51
CA ARG A 146 -11.27 19.24 0.25
C ARG A 146 -10.03 19.67 -0.52
N PHE A 147 -9.63 18.86 -1.49
CA PHE A 147 -8.82 19.32 -2.62
C PHE A 147 -9.76 19.61 -3.78
#